data_AF-A0A4R1Q2G6-F1
#
_entry.id   AF-A0A4R1Q2G6-F1
#
_cell.length_a   1.000
_cell.length_b   1.000
_cell.length_c   1.000
_cell.angle_alpha   90.00
_cell.angle_beta   90.00
_cell.angle_gamma   90.00
#
_symmetry.space_group_name_H-M   'P 1'
#
loop_
_entity.id
_entity.type
_entity.pdbx_description
1 polymer ?
#
loop_
_entity_poly.entity_id
_entity_poly.type
_entity_poly.pdbx_seq_one_letter_code
_entity_poly.pdbx_strand_id
1 'polypeptide(L)' 'MEKIELITRIRALSELLHSDDLHKYSFSEETLTEMKQKLDEITEEYIAAYC' A
#
# COMPACT_ATOMS: atom_id res chain seq x y z
N MET A 1 -6.59 17.35 5.79
CA MET A 1 -5.25 16.94 5.29
C MET A 1 -5.09 15.42 5.33
N GLU A 2 -5.56 14.75 6.39
CA GLU A 2 -5.52 13.28 6.55
C GLU A 2 -6.09 12.47 5.37
N LYS A 3 -7.24 12.85 4.79
CA LYS A 3 -7.82 12.17 3.62
C LYS A 3 -6.86 12.09 2.42
N ILE A 4 -6.19 13.19 2.09
CA ILE A 4 -5.26 13.27 0.94
C ILE A 4 -3.99 12.46 1.25
N GLU A 5 -3.54 12.50 2.50
CA GLU A 5 -2.37 11.75 2.94
C GLU A 5 -2.61 10.25 2.86
N LEU A 6 -3.78 9.77 3.31
CA LEU A 6 -4.16 8.35 3.20
C LEU A 6 -4.24 7.90 1.74
N ILE A 7 -4.90 8.66 0.87
CA ILE A 7 -4.93 8.36 -0.57
C ILE A 7 -3.52 8.31 -1.17
N THR A 8 -2.66 9.26 -0.78
CA THR A 8 -1.28 9.33 -1.30
C THR A 8 -0.47 8.10 -0.85
N ARG A 9 -0.63 7.67 0.40
CA ARG A 9 0.01 6.46 0.94
C ARG A 9 -0.49 5.19 0.25
N ILE A 10 -1.80 5.03 0.09
CA ILE A 10 -2.43 3.91 -0.64
C ILE A 10 -1.87 3.84 -2.06
N ARG A 11 -1.84 4.99 -2.75
CA ARG A 11 -1.35 5.07 -4.12
C ARG A 11 0.13 4.71 -4.22
N ALA A 12 0.99 5.26 -3.36
CA ALA A 12 2.41 4.97 -3.39
C ALA A 12 2.72 3.49 -3.11
N LEU A 13 2.02 2.89 -2.15
CA LEU A 13 2.22 1.48 -1.80
C LEU A 13 1.69 0.56 -2.89
N SER A 14 0.57 0.91 -3.52
CA SER A 14 0.02 0.19 -4.67
C SER A 14 0.93 0.29 -5.90
N GLU A 15 1.46 1.48 -6.22
CA GLU A 15 2.42 1.67 -7.32
C GLU A 15 3.69 0.86 -7.09
N LEU A 16 4.18 0.77 -5.84
CA LEU A 16 5.34 -0.05 -5.49
C LEU A 16 5.07 -1.55 -5.67
N LEU A 17 3.92 -2.05 -5.18
CA LEU A 17 3.52 -3.46 -5.27
C LEU A 17 3.20 -3.93 -6.70
N HIS A 18 2.80 -3.01 -7.60
CA HIS A 18 2.51 -3.32 -8.99
C HIS A 18 3.62 -2.90 -9.95
N SER A 19 4.73 -2.36 -9.43
CA SER A 19 5.87 -1.99 -10.26
C SER A 19 6.56 -3.23 -10.83
N ASP A 20 6.86 -3.21 -12.12
CA ASP A 20 7.72 -4.21 -12.77
C ASP A 20 9.11 -4.27 -12.12
N ASP A 21 9.54 -3.19 -11.45
CA ASP A 21 10.78 -3.12 -10.69
C ASP A 21 10.70 -3.84 -9.34
N LEU A 22 9.52 -4.24 -8.87
CA LEU A 22 9.37 -4.96 -7.61
C LEU A 22 10.21 -6.25 -7.61
N HIS A 23 10.31 -6.92 -8.76
CA HIS A 23 11.18 -8.09 -8.94
C HIS A 23 12.68 -7.76 -8.88
N LYS A 24 13.08 -6.50 -9.07
CA LYS A 24 14.46 -6.03 -8.89
C LYS A 24 14.80 -5.84 -7.42
N TYR A 25 13.80 -5.53 -6.59
CA TYR A 25 13.95 -5.55 -5.15
C TYR A 25 13.85 -7.00 -4.68
N SER A 26 14.91 -7.52 -4.06
CA SER A 26 14.94 -8.89 -3.55
C SER A 26 14.13 -9.02 -2.25
N PHE A 27 12.85 -8.61 -2.29
CA PHE A 27 11.92 -8.79 -1.19
C PHE A 27 11.61 -10.27 -1.01
N SER A 28 11.56 -10.71 0.24
CA SER A 28 11.03 -12.03 0.56
C SER A 28 9.51 -12.04 0.31
N GLU A 29 8.94 -13.23 0.10
CA GLU A 29 7.49 -13.39 0.07
C GLU A 29 6.82 -12.85 1.35
N GLU A 30 7.49 -12.97 2.49
CA GLU A 30 7.02 -12.43 3.77
C GLU A 30 6.89 -10.90 3.70
N THR A 31 7.93 -10.20 3.25
CA THR A 31 7.87 -8.73 3.09
C THR A 31 6.79 -8.31 2.09
N LEU A 32 6.64 -9.04 0.97
CA LEU A 32 5.57 -8.76 0.01
C LEU A 32 4.17 -8.97 0.62
N THR A 33 4.03 -9.96 1.49
CA THR A 33 2.78 -10.25 2.20
C THR A 33 2.46 -9.15 3.21
N GLU A 34 3.44 -8.72 4.00
CA GLU A 34 3.29 -7.60 4.94
C GLU A 34 2.91 -6.30 4.22
N MET A 35 3.55 -6.01 3.08
CA MET A 35 3.23 -4.82 2.28
C MET A 35 1.78 -4.85 1.76
N LYS A 36 1.29 -6.03 1.33
CA LYS A 36 -0.11 -6.19 0.92
C LYS A 36 -1.08 -6.02 2.08
N GLN A 37 -0.79 -6.64 3.23
CA GLN A 37 -1.60 -6.47 4.45
C GLN A 37 -1.66 -4.99 4.86
N LYS A 38 -0.53 -4.28 4.77
CA LYS A 38 -0.48 -2.86 5.07
C LYS A 38 -1.29 -2.01 4.09
N LEU A 39 -1.32 -2.38 2.81
CA LEU A 39 -2.17 -1.73 1.81
C LEU A 39 -3.65 -1.89 2.18
N ASP A 40 -4.05 -3.10 2.55
CA ASP A 40 -5.42 -3.42 2.94
C ASP A 40 -5.84 -2.62 4.19
N GLU A 41 -5.02 -2.63 5.24
CA GLU A 41 -5.27 -1.87 6.48
C GLU A 41 -5.50 -0.37 6.23
N ILE A 42 -4.60 0.27 5.45
CA ILE A 42 -4.71 1.72 5.18
C ILE A 42 -5.93 2.01 4.28
N THR A 43 -6.27 1.08 3.39
CA THR A 43 -7.46 1.19 2.53
C THR A 43 -8.74 1.08 3.36
N GLU A 44 -8.81 0.13 4.29
CA GLU A 44 -9.91 -0.01 5.24
C GLU A 44 -10.05 1.23 6.13
N GLU A 45 -8.94 1.77 6.64
CA GLU A 45 -8.94 3.02 7.41
C GLU A 45 -9.51 4.18 6.59
N TYR A 46 -9.08 4.31 5.33
CA TYR A 46 -9.60 5.34 4.42
C TYR A 46 -11.10 5.18 4.17
N ILE A 47 -11.57 3.96 3.92
CA ILE A 47 -13.00 3.68 3.69
C ILE A 47 -13.79 4.03 4.96
N ALA A 48 -13.38 3.54 6.12
CA ALA A 48 -14.07 3.76 7.38
C ALA A 48 -14.16 5.24 7.78
N ALA A 49 -13.14 6.04 7.43
CA ALA A 49 -13.09 7.45 7.80
C ALA A 49 -13.74 8.40 6.76
N TYR A 50 -13.83 8.01 5.48
CA TYR A 50 -14.13 8.96 4.40
C TYR A 50 -15.10 8.49 3.32
N CYS A 51 -15.60 7.26 3.39
CA CYS A 51 -16.61 6.70 2.48
C CYS A 51 -17.88 6.31 3.25
#